data_AF-A0A644XKG9-F1
#
_entry.id   AF-A0A644XKG9-F1
#
_cell.length_a   1.000
_cell.length_b   1.000
_cell.length_c   1.000
_cell.angle_alpha   90.00
_cell.angle_beta   90.00
_cell.angle_gamma   90.00
#
_symmetry.space_group_name_H-M   'P 1'
#
loop_
_entity.id
_entity.type
_entity.pdbx_description
1 polymer ?
#
loop_
_entity_poly.entity_id
_entity_poly.type
_entity_poly.pdbx_seq_one_letter_code
_entity_poly.pdbx_strand_id
1 'polypeptide(L)'
;MNVNMSNEGKVLHDKLIDVLNDFDYIEFNKKDGKDKILHVTLTSKKVPPIYNQVWEYVNKYSFNFNCYFDNISIFKWVDNNWKLHKEFLIEN
;
A
#
# COMPACT_ATOMS: atom_id res chain seq x y z
N MET A 1 9.46 3.13 1.08
CA MET A 1 9.84 3.30 2.49
C MET A 1 9.39 2.10 3.27
N ASN A 2 10.27 1.57 4.12
CA ASN A 2 9.91 0.47 5.01
C ASN A 2 8.81 0.94 5.99
N VAL A 3 7.81 0.09 6.23
CA VAL A 3 6.74 0.36 7.18
C VAL A 3 6.82 -0.67 8.30
N ASN A 4 7.04 -0.21 9.52
CA ASN A 4 6.92 -1.03 10.71
C ASN A 4 5.45 -1.02 11.13
N MET A 5 4.67 -1.96 10.59
CA MET A 5 3.23 -2.04 10.84
C MET A 5 2.94 -2.53 12.26
N SER A 6 1.90 -1.99 12.89
CA SER A 6 1.43 -2.50 14.19
C SER A 6 0.76 -3.88 14.04
N ASN A 7 0.60 -4.58 15.15
CA ASN A 7 -0.09 -5.87 15.14
C ASN A 7 -1.55 -5.73 14.69
N GLU A 8 -2.23 -4.66 15.11
CA GLU A 8 -3.60 -4.34 14.74
C GLU A 8 -3.73 -4.09 13.23
N GLY A 9 -2.79 -3.34 12.66
CA GLY A 9 -2.74 -3.10 11.22
C GLY A 9 -2.51 -4.37 10.42
N LYS A 10 -1.64 -5.28 10.90
CA LYS A 10 -1.46 -6.61 10.28
C LYS A 10 -2.76 -7.43 10.34
N VAL A 11 -3.41 -7.48 11.50
CA VAL A 11 -4.66 -8.23 11.68
C VAL A 11 -5.77 -7.67 10.78
N LEU A 12 -5.89 -6.34 10.66
CA LEU A 12 -6.85 -5.70 9.77
C LEU A 12 -6.58 -6.07 8.30
N HIS A 13 -5.33 -6.00 7.85
CA HIS A 13 -4.93 -6.41 6.51
C HIS A 13 -5.28 -7.87 6.24
N ASP A 14 -4.94 -8.79 7.14
CA ASP A 14 -5.16 -10.21 6.92
C ASP A 14 -6.66 -10.54 6.87
N LYS A 15 -7.49 -9.87 7.68
CA LYS A 15 -8.96 -9.97 7.59
C LYS A 15 -9.51 -9.43 6.27
N LEU A 16 -8.96 -8.32 5.77
CA LEU A 16 -9.34 -7.79 4.46
C LEU A 16 -9.06 -8.82 3.36
N ILE A 17 -7.89 -9.46 3.39
CA ILE A 17 -7.56 -10.52 2.44
C ILE A 17 -8.52 -11.69 2.55
N ASP A 18 -8.88 -12.13 3.77
CA ASP A 18 -9.85 -13.21 3.96
C ASP A 18 -11.21 -12.89 3.32
N VAL A 19 -11.76 -11.70 3.59
CA VAL A 19 -13.04 -11.27 3.01
C VAL A 19 -12.96 -11.18 1.49
N LEU A 20 -11.86 -10.66 0.94
CA LEU A 20 -11.68 -10.57 -0.51
C LEU A 20 -11.53 -11.96 -1.16
N ASN A 21 -10.97 -12.93 -0.44
CA ASN A 21 -10.78 -14.30 -0.92
C ASN A 21 -12.09 -15.10 -0.99
N ASP A 22 -13.16 -14.63 -0.35
CA ASP A 22 -14.50 -15.25 -0.44
C ASP A 22 -15.20 -14.96 -1.79
N PHE A 23 -14.66 -14.05 -2.61
CA PHE A 23 -15.23 -13.71 -3.91
C PHE A 23 -14.53 -14.49 -5.03
N ASP A 24 -15.25 -15.40 -5.67
CA ASP A 24 -14.73 -16.29 -6.74
C ASP A 24 -14.11 -15.55 -7.95
N TYR A 25 -14.43 -14.27 -8.15
CA TYR A 25 -13.88 -13.46 -9.23
C TYR A 25 -12.58 -12.72 -8.85
N ILE A 26 -12.09 -12.87 -7.62
CA ILE A 26 -10.83 -12.30 -7.13
C ILE A 26 -9.80 -13.43 -7.03
N GLU A 27 -8.81 -13.40 -7.93
CA GLU A 27 -7.69 -14.33 -7.89
C GLU A 27 -6.43 -13.64 -7.37
N PHE A 28 -6.01 -13.99 -6.15
CA PHE A 28 -4.74 -13.54 -5.60
C PHE A 28 -3.58 -14.33 -6.23
N ASN A 29 -2.59 -13.63 -6.79
CA ASN A 29 -1.36 -14.27 -7.24
C ASN A 29 -0.31 -14.34 -6.12
N LYS A 30 0.86 -14.93 -6.37
CA LYS A 30 1.93 -15.07 -5.36
C LYS A 30 2.41 -13.75 -4.73
N LYS A 31 2.21 -12.62 -5.42
CA LYS A 31 2.55 -11.28 -4.94
C LYS A 31 1.44 -10.63 -4.13
N ASP A 32 0.24 -11.20 -4.14
CA ASP A 32 -0.92 -10.71 -3.39
C ASP A 32 -1.18 -11.59 -2.15
N GLY A 33 -2.14 -11.19 -1.32
CA GLY A 33 -2.57 -11.92 -0.13
C GLY A 33 -1.78 -11.60 1.14
N LYS A 34 -1.80 -12.51 2.11
CA LYS A 34 -1.18 -12.35 3.44
C LYS A 34 0.35 -12.38 3.41
N ASP A 35 0.94 -12.03 4.56
CA ASP A 35 2.39 -12.09 4.84
C ASP A 35 3.25 -11.31 3.84
N LYS A 36 2.90 -10.04 3.62
CA LYS A 36 3.62 -9.13 2.74
C LYS A 36 4.43 -8.08 3.50
N ILE A 37 5.50 -7.64 2.85
CA ILE A 37 6.27 -6.47 3.29
C ILE A 37 5.50 -5.23 2.88
N LEU A 38 4.91 -4.58 3.88
CA LEU A 38 4.22 -3.31 3.70
C LEU A 38 5.25 -2.19 3.48
N HIS A 39 4.95 -1.35 2.50
CA HIS A 39 5.81 -0.25 2.12
C HIS A 39 4.99 0.87 1.52
N VAL A 40 5.50 2.10 1.62
CA VAL A 40 5.00 3.25 0.86
C VAL A 40 5.92 3.46 -0.34
N THR A 41 5.35 3.44 -1.54
CA THR A 41 6.12 3.70 -2.77
C THR A 41 6.34 5.21 -2.93
N LEU A 42 7.61 5.63 -3.02
CA LEU A 42 7.97 7.05 -3.20
C LEU A 42 7.93 7.50 -4.67
N THR A 43 8.29 6.60 -5.57
CA THR A 43 8.28 6.84 -7.00
C THR A 43 8.06 5.52 -7.73
N SER A 44 7.35 5.59 -8.85
CA SER A 44 7.12 4.44 -9.72
C SER A 44 7.33 4.86 -11.18
N LYS A 45 7.66 3.89 -12.03
CA LYS A 45 7.95 4.04 -13.47
C LYS A 45 9.26 4.81 -13.76
N LYS A 46 10.01 4.35 -14.78
CA LYS A 46 11.27 4.97 -15.26
C LYS A 46 12.31 5.24 -14.17
N VAL A 47 12.27 4.50 -13.06
CA VAL A 47 13.23 4.63 -11.95
C VAL A 47 14.65 4.17 -12.33
N PRO A 48 14.87 3.04 -13.06
CA PRO A 48 16.22 2.52 -13.26
C PRO A 48 17.24 3.54 -13.81
N PRO A 49 16.90 4.40 -14.80
CA PRO A 49 17.82 5.43 -15.30
C PRO A 49 18.20 6.52 -14.29
N ILE A 50 17.35 6.80 -13.29
CA ILE A 50 17.52 7.88 -12.32
C ILE A 50 17.66 7.38 -10.88
N TYR A 51 17.87 6.07 -10.70
CA TYR A 51 17.82 5.43 -9.39
C TYR A 51 18.75 6.10 -8.39
N ASN A 52 20.02 6.32 -8.76
CA ASN A 52 21.01 6.94 -7.87
C ASN A 52 20.61 8.36 -7.47
N GLN A 53 20.09 9.16 -8.40
CA GLN A 53 19.66 10.53 -8.11
C GLN A 53 18.51 10.55 -7.11
N VAL A 54 17.53 9.67 -7.29
CA VAL A 54 16.40 9.51 -6.36
C VAL A 54 16.90 9.02 -5.01
N TRP A 55 17.76 8.00 -5.00
CA TRP A 55 18.32 7.41 -3.78
C TRP A 55 19.10 8.44 -2.96
N GLU A 56 20.00 9.17 -3.60
CA GLU A 56 20.78 10.24 -2.97
C GLU A 56 19.88 11.37 -2.47
N TYR A 57 18.87 11.79 -3.24
CA TYR A 57 17.94 12.83 -2.82
C TYR A 57 17.14 12.42 -1.58
N VAL A 58 16.56 11.22 -1.59
CA VAL A 58 15.75 10.71 -0.48
C VAL A 58 16.61 10.54 0.77
N ASN A 59 17.81 9.95 0.66
CA ASN A 59 18.66 9.69 1.84
C ASN A 59 19.33 10.94 2.44
N LYS A 60 19.17 12.13 1.85
CA LYS A 60 19.57 13.40 2.49
C LYS A 60 18.72 13.74 3.71
N TYR A 61 17.51 13.18 3.80
CA TYR A 61 16.55 13.49 4.85
C TYR A 61 16.36 12.29 5.78
N SER A 62 16.34 12.56 7.08
CA SER A 62 15.88 11.58 8.06
C SER A 62 14.35 11.58 8.07
N PHE A 63 13.75 10.42 7.84
CA PHE A 63 12.30 10.25 7.90
C PHE A 63 11.93 9.38 9.08
N ASN A 64 11.18 9.95 10.02
CA ASN A 64 10.53 9.21 11.09
C ASN A 64 9.07 9.68 11.17
N PHE A 65 8.21 9.03 10.39
CA PHE A 65 6.79 9.33 10.37
C PHE A 65 6.07 8.34 11.29
N ASN A 66 5.37 8.87 12.28
CA ASN A 66 4.42 8.10 13.07
C ASN A 66 3.02 8.38 12.52
N CYS A 67 2.56 7.51 11.62
CA CYS A 67 1.30 7.67 10.90
C CYS A 67 0.19 6.81 11.50
N TYR A 68 -1.05 7.24 11.32
CA TYR A 68 -2.25 6.47 11.58
C TYR A 68 -2.95 6.11 10.27
N PHE A 69 -3.58 4.94 10.21
CA PHE A 69 -4.48 4.55 9.12
C PHE A 69 -5.90 4.86 9.54
N ASP A 70 -6.50 5.89 8.95
CA ASP A 70 -7.85 6.38 9.26
C ASP A 70 -8.89 5.96 8.21
N ASN A 71 -8.49 5.31 7.13
CA ASN A 71 -9.41 4.86 6.09
C ASN A 71 -8.92 3.65 5.29
N ILE A 72 -9.86 3.02 4.58
CA ILE A 72 -9.62 2.05 3.52
C ILE A 72 -10.33 2.55 2.27
N SER A 73 -9.61 2.61 1.15
CA SER A 73 -10.15 3.10 -0.12
C SER A 73 -10.10 2.05 -1.22
N ILE A 74 -11.18 1.96 -1.99
CA ILE A 74 -11.29 1.14 -3.19
C ILE A 74 -11.09 2.06 -4.39
N PHE A 75 -10.15 1.71 -5.26
CA PHE A 75 -9.86 2.44 -6.50
C PHE A 75 -10.26 1.60 -7.72
N LYS A 76 -10.58 2.29 -8.81
CA LYS A 76 -10.78 1.69 -10.14
C LYS A 76 -9.76 2.26 -11.11
N TRP A 77 -9.19 1.41 -11.95
CA TRP A 77 -8.32 1.85 -13.04
C TRP A 77 -9.17 2.33 -14.21
N VAL A 78 -9.18 3.64 -14.47
CA VAL A 78 -9.98 4.29 -15.51
C VAL A 78 -9.13 5.38 -16.17
N ASP A 79 -9.14 5.45 -17.50
CA ASP A 79 -8.37 6.43 -18.29
C ASP A 79 -6.87 6.48 -17.92
N ASN A 80 -6.25 5.31 -17.74
CA ASN A 80 -4.83 5.16 -17.37
C ASN A 80 -4.47 5.79 -16.01
N ASN A 81 -5.45 5.89 -15.09
CA ASN A 81 -5.26 6.41 -13.75
C ASN A 81 -6.09 5.64 -12.71
N TRP A 82 -5.64 5.63 -11.45
CA TRP A 82 -6.45 5.14 -10.33
C TRP A 82 -7.44 6.25 -9.92
N LYS A 83 -8.73 6.00 -10.10
CA LYS A 83 -9.81 6.89 -9.62
C LYS A 83 -10.44 6.30 -8.36
N LEU A 84 -10.63 7.14 -7.34
CA LEU A 84 -11.32 6.73 -6.11
C LEU A 84 -12.74 6.27 -6.47
N HIS A 85 -13.09 5.05 -6.08
CA HIS A 85 -14.42 4.51 -6.25
C HIS A 85 -15.24 4.61 -4.98
N LYS A 86 -14.63 4.27 -3.83
CA LYS A 86 -15.27 4.31 -2.51
C LYS A 86 -14.22 4.43 -1.42
N GLU A 87 -14.56 5.13 -0.35
CA GLU A 87 -13.76 5.26 0.86
C GLU A 87 -14.58 4.78 2.06
N PHE A 88 -13.89 4.18 3.03
CA PHE A 88 -14.43 3.74 4.31
C PHE A 88 -13.55 4.31 5.40
N LEU A 89 -14.09 5.20 6.22
CA LEU A 89 -13.37 5.75 7.37
C LEU A 89 -13.32 4.70 8.50
N ILE A 90 -12.18 4.65 9.19
CA ILE A 90 -11.97 3.86 10.40
C ILE A 90 -12.20 4.82 11.56
N GLU A 91 -13.39 4.77 12.14
CA GLU A 91 -13.71 5.55 13.34
C GLU A 91 -12.95 5.01 14.56
N ASN A 92 -12.47 5.92 15.42
CA ASN A 92 -11.76 5.61 16.66
C ASN A 92 -12.72 5.33 17.81
#